data_AF-A0A4R1F3R1-F1
#
_entry.id   AF-A0A4R1F3R1-F1
#
_cell.length_a   1.000
_cell.length_b   1.000
_cell.length_c   1.000
_cell.angle_alpha   90.00
_cell.angle_beta   90.00
_cell.angle_gamma   90.00
#
_symmetry.space_group_name_H-M   'P 1'
#
loop_
_entity.id
_entity.type
_entity.pdbx_description
1 polymer ?
#
loop_
_entity_poly.entity_id
_entity_poly.type
_entity_poly.pdbx_seq_one_letter_code
_entity_poly.pdbx_strand_id
1 'polypeptide(L)'
;MKHFSKTIISTLIGTGLLGSAIIAQAGSNDKKETEVISFTESSITIDKALEIALTTVPGKAKAVEFDNEHGKSVWEVEVVDSNKLIHELEIDAASGKVLKQKLDYKD
;
A
#
# COMPACT_ATOMS: atom_id res chain seq x y z
N MET A 1 -8.34 -23.52 -4.84
CA MET A 1 -7.09 -23.05 -4.22
C MET A 1 -6.33 -22.25 -5.25
N LYS A 2 -6.20 -20.94 -5.06
CA LYS A 2 -5.25 -20.12 -5.81
C LYS A 2 -4.13 -19.74 -4.85
N HIS A 3 -3.02 -20.46 -4.92
CA HIS A 3 -1.77 -20.06 -4.29
C HIS A 3 -1.15 -18.98 -5.18
N PHE A 4 -1.24 -17.72 -4.78
CA PHE A 4 -0.35 -16.69 -5.31
C PHE A 4 0.97 -16.82 -4.53
N SER A 5 2.02 -17.31 -5.19
CA SER A 5 3.38 -17.25 -4.64
C SER A 5 3.82 -15.79 -4.62
N LYS A 6 3.52 -15.11 -3.50
CA LYS A 6 3.99 -13.75 -3.22
C LYS A 6 5.49 -13.81 -2.90
N THR A 7 6.35 -13.63 -3.90
CA THR A 7 7.77 -13.30 -3.65
C THR A 7 7.83 -11.81 -3.28
N ILE A 8 7.55 -11.51 -2.01
CA ILE A 8 7.55 -10.13 -1.50
C ILE A 8 8.99 -9.68 -1.33
N ILE A 9 9.48 -8.81 -2.23
CA ILE A 9 10.68 -8.02 -1.99
C ILE A 9 10.31 -6.93 -0.98
N SER A 10 10.24 -7.34 0.29
CA SER A 10 9.95 -6.46 1.42
C SER A 10 11.22 -5.69 1.78
N THR A 11 11.33 -4.43 1.37
CA THR A 11 12.13 -3.42 2.08
C THR A 11 11.66 -2.02 1.68
N LEU A 12 10.72 -1.47 2.45
CA LEU A 12 10.63 -0.03 2.61
C LEU A 12 11.01 0.31 4.06
N ILE A 13 12.30 0.58 4.24
CA ILE A 13 12.81 1.27 5.43
C ILE A 13 12.06 2.60 5.47
N GLY A 14 11.22 2.74 6.50
CA GLY A 14 10.48 3.97 6.72
C GLY A 14 11.43 5.09 7.09
N THR A 15 11.41 6.16 6.31
CA THR A 15 11.74 7.50 6.79
C THR A 15 10.60 8.40 6.34
N GLY A 16 9.77 8.80 7.30
CA GLY A 16 8.64 9.67 7.03
C GLY A 16 9.10 11.04 6.58
N LEU A 17 8.20 11.75 5.90
CA LEU A 17 7.95 13.18 6.08
C LEU A 17 6.61 13.48 5.41
N LEU A 18 5.66 13.96 6.21
CA LEU A 18 4.40 14.52 5.77
C LEU A 18 4.70 15.77 4.93
N GLY A 19 3.92 15.98 3.87
CA GLY A 19 4.28 16.85 2.76
C GLY A 19 4.45 18.35 3.08
N SER A 20 5.20 19.03 2.22
CA SER A 20 4.95 20.36 1.64
C SER A 20 6.21 20.85 0.90
N ALA A 21 6.01 21.37 -0.30
CA ALA A 21 6.91 22.23 -1.07
C ALA A 21 8.34 21.73 -1.39
N ILE A 22 8.63 21.61 -2.69
CA ILE A 22 9.99 21.49 -3.20
C ILE A 22 10.73 22.82 -2.93
N ILE A 23 11.59 22.83 -1.90
CA ILE A 23 12.65 23.83 -1.76
C ILE A 23 13.97 23.06 -1.77
N ALA A 24 14.82 23.41 -2.72
CA ALA A 24 16.02 22.69 -3.07
C ALA A 24 17.14 22.81 -2.01
N GLN A 25 17.85 21.68 -1.83
CA GLN A 25 19.27 21.51 -1.46
C GLN A 25 19.64 21.46 0.04
N ALA A 26 20.07 20.27 0.51
CA ALA A 26 21.47 19.94 0.81
C ALA A 26 21.57 18.65 1.67
N GLY A 27 22.28 17.62 1.17
CA GLY A 27 22.75 16.50 2.02
C GLY A 27 22.50 15.10 1.47
N SER A 28 23.45 14.62 0.65
CA SER A 28 24.00 13.26 0.54
C SER A 28 23.13 12.00 0.74
N ASN A 29 23.16 11.14 -0.30
CA ASN A 29 23.02 9.68 -0.30
C ASN A 29 21.64 9.08 0.02
N ASP A 30 20.82 8.90 -1.01
CA ASP A 30 20.65 7.62 -1.71
C ASP A 30 19.56 7.82 -2.76
N LYS A 31 19.92 7.61 -4.02
CA LYS A 31 19.01 7.78 -5.15
C LYS A 31 18.06 6.59 -5.15
N LYS A 32 17.02 6.60 -4.32
CA LYS A 32 15.82 5.81 -4.62
C LYS A 32 15.15 6.52 -5.78
N GLU A 33 15.38 6.00 -6.98
CA GLU A 33 14.61 6.31 -8.17
C GLU A 33 13.14 6.33 -7.77
N THR A 34 12.57 7.53 -7.75
CA THR A 34 11.13 7.70 -7.73
C THR A 34 10.69 7.20 -9.10
N GLU A 35 10.32 5.92 -9.17
CA GLU A 35 9.52 5.41 -10.27
C GLU A 35 8.24 6.24 -10.28
N VAL A 36 8.21 7.24 -11.16
CA VAL A 36 6.98 7.87 -11.61
C VAL A 36 6.26 6.84 -12.48
N ILE A 37 5.66 5.86 -11.81
CA ILE A 37 4.68 4.97 -12.42
C ILE A 37 3.45 5.83 -12.72
N SER A 38 3.31 6.18 -13.98
CA SER A 38 2.11 6.82 -14.53
C SER A 38 0.93 5.85 -14.40
N PHE A 39 0.26 5.87 -13.25
CA PHE A 39 -0.99 5.15 -13.01
C PHE A 39 -2.15 5.87 -13.71
N THR A 40 -2.34 5.60 -15.00
CA THR A 40 -3.53 6.05 -15.75
C THR A 40 -4.72 5.09 -15.64
N GLU A 41 -4.59 4.00 -14.87
CA GLU A 41 -5.58 2.91 -14.77
C GLU A 41 -6.30 2.80 -13.41
N SER A 42 -5.92 3.60 -12.42
CA SER A 42 -6.60 3.65 -11.11
C SER A 42 -7.27 5.01 -10.91
N SER A 43 -8.55 4.99 -10.52
CA SER A 43 -9.28 6.24 -10.23
C SER A 43 -8.99 6.76 -8.82
N ILE A 44 -8.62 5.86 -7.89
CA ILE A 44 -8.12 6.26 -6.57
C ILE A 44 -6.60 6.09 -6.51
N THR A 45 -5.93 7.10 -5.93
CA THR A 45 -4.48 7.11 -5.74
C THR A 45 -4.04 6.16 -4.63
N ILE A 46 -2.76 5.82 -4.61
CA ILE A 46 -2.12 5.05 -3.52
C ILE A 46 -2.40 5.69 -2.16
N ASP A 47 -2.25 7.01 -2.06
CA ASP A 47 -2.50 7.75 -0.82
C ASP A 47 -3.94 7.57 -0.33
N LYS A 48 -4.91 7.57 -1.26
CA LYS A 48 -6.32 7.36 -0.90
C LYS A 48 -6.57 5.93 -0.44
N ALA A 49 -5.97 4.94 -1.08
CA ALA A 49 -6.05 3.55 -0.65
C ALA A 49 -5.45 3.35 0.75
N LEU A 50 -4.30 3.99 1.04
CA LEU A 50 -3.69 3.98 2.37
C LEU A 50 -4.57 4.65 3.42
N GLU A 51 -5.18 5.80 3.12
CA GLU A 51 -6.12 6.48 4.02
C GLU A 51 -7.31 5.58 4.37
N ILE A 52 -7.92 4.94 3.36
CA ILE A 52 -9.04 4.01 3.54
C ILE A 52 -8.61 2.81 4.40
N ALA A 53 -7.46 2.22 4.11
CA ALA A 53 -6.94 1.08 4.84
C ALA A 53 -6.67 1.40 6.31
N LEU A 54 -6.00 2.53 6.59
CA LEU A 54 -5.67 2.96 7.96
C LEU A 54 -6.88 3.45 8.75
N THR A 55 -7.92 3.92 8.07
CA THR A 55 -9.22 4.22 8.70
C THR A 55 -9.96 2.94 9.06
N THR A 56 -9.84 1.89 8.24
CA THR A 56 -10.50 0.59 8.45
C THR A 56 -9.80 -0.23 9.53
N VAL A 57 -8.47 -0.26 9.51
CA VAL A 57 -7.63 -0.94 10.49
C VAL A 57 -6.62 0.07 11.06
N PRO A 58 -6.80 0.50 12.32
CA PRO A 58 -5.81 1.33 12.99
C PRO A 58 -4.48 0.59 13.12
N GLY A 59 -3.41 1.17 12.57
CA GLY A 59 -2.12 0.51 12.55
C GLY A 59 -1.09 1.23 11.71
N LYS A 60 -0.14 0.47 11.18
CA LYS A 60 0.87 0.95 10.25
C LYS A 60 0.80 0.16 8.95
N ALA A 61 0.70 0.85 7.82
CA ALA A 61 0.81 0.22 6.52
C ALA A 61 2.23 -0.37 6.35
N LYS A 62 2.29 -1.63 5.94
CA LYS A 62 3.51 -2.39 5.69
C LYS A 62 3.79 -2.52 4.21
N ALA A 63 2.74 -2.70 3.40
CA ALA A 63 2.81 -2.81 1.95
C ALA A 63 1.55 -2.22 1.32
N VAL A 64 1.70 -1.73 0.09
CA VAL A 64 0.60 -1.37 -0.80
C VAL A 64 0.95 -1.81 -2.21
N GLU A 65 0.09 -2.61 -2.83
CA GLU A 65 0.29 -3.18 -4.16
C GLU A 65 -0.96 -2.94 -5.03
N PHE A 66 -0.75 -2.74 -6.34
CA PHE A 66 -1.83 -2.66 -7.31
C PHE A 66 -1.94 -3.99 -8.04
N ASP A 67 -3.10 -4.62 -8.00
CA ASP A 67 -3.37 -5.89 -8.67
C ASP A 67 -4.64 -5.81 -9.54
N ASN A 68 -4.77 -6.76 -10.46
CA ASN A 68 -5.96 -6.95 -11.27
C ASN A 68 -6.53 -8.35 -11.06
N GLU A 69 -7.58 -8.44 -10.26
CA GLU A 69 -8.31 -9.70 -10.07
C GLU A 69 -9.49 -9.77 -11.03
N HIS A 70 -9.43 -10.71 -11.98
CA HIS A 70 -10.56 -11.02 -12.87
C HIS A 70 -11.09 -9.80 -13.68
N GLY A 71 -10.21 -8.90 -14.11
CA GLY A 71 -10.59 -7.68 -14.83
C GLY A 71 -11.01 -6.53 -13.92
N LYS A 72 -10.89 -6.68 -12.60
CA LYS A 72 -11.12 -5.62 -11.61
C LYS A 72 -9.79 -5.21 -11.00
N SER A 73 -9.46 -3.93 -11.16
CA SER A 73 -8.31 -3.31 -10.50
C SER A 73 -8.57 -3.13 -9.00
N VAL A 74 -7.62 -3.58 -8.19
CA VAL A 74 -7.68 -3.52 -6.72
C VAL A 74 -6.36 -3.00 -6.15
N TRP A 75 -6.45 -2.28 -5.04
CA TRP A 75 -5.32 -1.98 -4.18
C TRP A 75 -5.31 -2.99 -3.04
N GLU A 76 -4.22 -3.72 -2.88
CA GLU A 76 -3.97 -4.55 -1.71
C GLU A 76 -3.13 -3.75 -0.71
N VAL A 77 -3.61 -3.60 0.53
CA VAL A 77 -2.89 -2.91 1.60
C VAL A 77 -2.72 -3.84 2.79
N GLU A 78 -1.48 -4.08 3.19
CA GLU A 78 -1.17 -4.77 4.43
C GLU A 78 -1.01 -3.75 5.58
N VAL A 79 -1.79 -3.91 6.64
CA VAL A 79 -1.72 -3.08 7.85
C VAL A 79 -1.35 -3.93 9.06
N VAL A 80 -0.31 -3.52 9.79
CA VAL A 80 0.07 -4.13 11.06
C VAL A 80 -0.60 -3.36 12.21
N ASP A 81 -1.43 -4.05 12.99
CA ASP A 81 -2.11 -3.45 14.15
C ASP A 81 -1.19 -3.35 15.38
N SER A 82 -1.73 -2.81 16.49
CA SER A 82 -1.00 -2.69 17.76
C SER A 82 -0.60 -4.04 18.36
N ASN A 83 -1.34 -5.11 18.03
CA ASN A 83 -1.11 -6.48 18.48
C ASN A 83 -0.15 -7.26 17.58
N LYS A 84 0.46 -6.59 16.59
CA LYS A 84 1.37 -7.17 15.59
C LYS A 84 0.70 -8.16 14.65
N LEU A 85 -0.62 -8.12 14.53
CA LEU A 85 -1.35 -8.90 13.55
C LEU A 85 -1.36 -8.17 12.20
N ILE A 86 -1.27 -8.93 11.11
CA ILE A 86 -1.28 -8.38 9.75
C ILE A 86 -2.71 -8.49 9.22
N HIS A 87 -3.25 -7.35 8.79
CA HIS A 87 -4.54 -7.26 8.11
C HIS A 87 -4.27 -6.96 6.63
N GLU A 88 -4.74 -7.82 5.75
CA GLU A 88 -4.74 -7.63 4.30
C GLU A 88 -6.09 -7.04 3.90
N LEU A 89 -6.08 -5.86 3.29
CA LEU A 89 -7.26 -5.19 2.75
C LEU A 89 -7.20 -5.12 1.24
N GLU A 90 -8.23 -5.61 0.56
CA GLU A 90 -8.42 -5.40 -0.88
C GLU A 90 -9.43 -4.25 -1.08
N ILE A 91 -9.02 -3.21 -1.78
CA ILE A 91 -9.80 -1.98 -2.00
C ILE A 91 -10.02 -1.82 -3.50
N ASP A 92 -11.27 -1.66 -3.92
CA ASP A 92 -11.63 -1.43 -5.33
C ASP A 92 -10.96 -0.15 -5.84
N ALA A 93 -10.08 -0.26 -6.84
CA ALA A 93 -9.25 0.86 -7.28
C ALA A 93 -10.02 1.94 -8.09
N ALA A 94 -11.27 1.67 -8.45
CA ALA A 94 -12.15 2.64 -9.10
C ALA A 94 -12.96 3.45 -8.08
N SER A 95 -13.48 2.80 -7.04
CA SER A 95 -14.46 3.39 -6.11
C SER A 95 -13.93 3.65 -4.69
N GLY A 96 -12.83 3.03 -4.28
CA GLY A 96 -12.34 3.09 -2.90
C GLY A 96 -13.12 2.20 -1.93
N LYS A 97 -13.99 1.32 -2.43
CA LYS A 97 -14.75 0.40 -1.58
C LYS A 97 -13.83 -0.72 -1.07
N VAL A 98 -13.80 -0.95 0.25
CA VAL A 98 -13.18 -2.16 0.80
C VAL A 98 -13.99 -3.38 0.34
N LEU A 99 -13.33 -4.25 -0.43
CA LEU A 99 -13.91 -5.47 -0.98
C LEU A 99 -13.71 -6.65 -0.02
N LYS A 100 -12.57 -6.67 0.67
CA LYS A 100 -12.19 -7.74 1.57
C LYS A 100 -11.25 -7.23 2.66
N GLN A 101 -11.36 -7.86 3.82
CA GLN A 101 -10.43 -7.72 4.92
C GLN A 101 -10.12 -9.13 5.44
N LYS A 102 -8.85 -9.48 5.52
CA LYS A 102 -8.40 -10.78 6.02
C LYS A 102 -7.35 -10.57 7.08
N LEU A 103 -7.46 -11.30 8.18
CA LEU A 103 -6.42 -11.40 9.19
C LEU A 103 -5.47 -12.52 8.77
N ASP A 104 -4.19 -12.18 8.59
CA ASP A 104 -3.14 -13.15 8.32
C ASP A 104 -2.44 -13.51 9.63
N TYR A 105 -2.70 -14.73 10.10
CA TYR A 105 -1.96 -15.32 11.19
C TYR A 105 -0.73 -15.99 10.59
N LYS A 106 0.44 -15.49 10.96
CA LYS A 106 1.69 -16.17 10.65
C LYS A 106 1.73 -17.43 11.54
N ASP A 107 1.30 -18.57 10.98
CA ASP A 107 1.44 -19.90 11.61
C ASP A 107 2.90 -20.21 11.98
#